data_AF-A0A0A0KZB3-F1
#
_entry.id   AF-A0A0A0KZB3-F1
#
_cell.length_a   1.000
_cell.length_b   1.000
_cell.length_c   1.000
_cell.angle_alpha   90.00
_cell.angle_beta   90.00
_cell.angle_gamma   90.00
#
_symmetry.space_group_name_H-M   'P 1'
#
loop_
_entity.id
_entity.type
_entity.pdbx_description
1 polymer ?
#
loop_
_entity_poly.entity_id
_entity_poly.type
_entity_poly.pdbx_seq_one_letter_code
_entity_poly.pdbx_strand_id
1 'polypeptide(L)'
;MQGNTKHLLLAHLFDKPCFLGLLAVQAEDISGFHVNTHIPIVVGSQMRYEVTGDPLYKEISTYFMDIVNSSHSYATGGTSVHEFWRDPKRLADALGTETEESCTTYNMLKVSRNLFKWTKEIAYADYYERALTNGVLSIQRGTDPGVMIYMLPLGSGSSKAISYHGWGTPFESFWCCYGTGIESFSKLGDSIYFEEELQTPTLYVIQYISSSLDWKSGNVLLNQTVDPIHSEDPKLRMTLTFSPKGSVHSSTINLRIPSWTSASGAKVVLNGQSLGNNINGNFKSVTNSWSSGNKLSLELPINLRTEAIDDDRSEYASVKAILFGPYLLAAYSNGDWEIKTQQADSLSDWITHVPSAYNTFLVTFSQASGKTSFALTNSNQSITMEKYPGQGTDSAVHATFRLIIDDPSAKVTELQDVIGKRVMLEPFSFPGMVLGNKGKDERLEIADANSEGHSSDFYLVEGLDGKNGTVSLASIDNEGCFVYSGVNYESGAQLKLSCKSKLSLDDGFDEASSFLLESGASQYHPISFVTKGMTRNFLLAPLLSFVDESYTVYFNFNA
;
A
#
# COMPACT_ATOMS: atom_id res chain seq x y z
N MET A 1 25.97 23.30 -19.11
CA MET A 1 25.56 23.42 -20.54
C MET A 1 26.37 24.43 -21.35
N GLN A 2 26.76 25.61 -20.84
CA GLN A 2 27.51 26.61 -21.64
C GLN A 2 29.01 26.75 -21.31
N GLY A 3 29.54 26.01 -20.32
CA GLY A 3 30.95 26.12 -19.89
C GLY A 3 31.35 27.48 -19.28
N ASN A 4 30.39 28.38 -19.05
CA ASN A 4 30.64 29.73 -18.55
C ASN A 4 30.82 29.73 -17.02
N THR A 5 32.03 30.02 -16.57
CA THR A 5 32.43 30.01 -15.15
C THR A 5 31.69 31.03 -14.29
N LYS A 6 31.08 32.07 -14.88
CA LYS A 6 30.25 33.04 -14.14
C LYS A 6 29.03 32.38 -13.48
N HIS A 7 28.48 31.31 -14.07
CA HIS A 7 27.37 30.58 -13.45
C HIS A 7 27.81 29.77 -12.24
N LEU A 8 29.01 29.18 -12.29
CA LEU A 8 29.59 28.46 -11.15
C LEU A 8 29.90 29.42 -9.99
N LEU A 9 30.46 30.60 -10.30
CA LEU A 9 30.67 31.65 -9.31
C LEU A 9 29.35 32.12 -8.70
N LEU A 10 28.33 32.38 -9.53
CA LEU A 10 27.01 32.77 -9.04
C LEU A 10 26.41 31.69 -8.13
N ALA A 11 26.48 30.42 -8.52
CA ALA A 11 26.01 29.32 -7.68
C ALA A 11 26.71 29.30 -6.32
N HIS A 12 28.02 29.58 -6.26
CA HIS A 12 28.76 29.69 -4.99
C HIS A 12 28.26 30.81 -4.08
N LEU A 13 27.88 31.96 -4.64
CA LEU A 13 27.30 33.05 -3.86
C LEU A 13 25.92 32.71 -3.26
N PHE A 14 25.26 31.68 -3.78
CA PHE A 14 23.97 31.18 -3.28
C PHE A 14 24.11 30.00 -2.31
N ASP A 15 25.33 29.53 -2.03
CA ASP A 15 25.55 28.51 -1.01
C ASP A 15 25.03 29.02 0.35
N LYS A 16 24.57 28.10 1.20
CA LYS A 16 24.03 28.41 2.53
C LYS A 16 24.96 27.83 3.61
N PRO A 17 26.03 28.55 4.02
CA PRO A 17 26.98 28.04 5.01
C PRO A 17 26.34 27.66 6.35
N CYS A 18 25.25 28.32 6.75
CA CYS A 18 24.53 28.01 7.99
C CYS A 18 23.89 26.61 8.00
N PHE A 19 23.72 25.97 6.84
CA PHE A 19 23.20 24.62 6.72
C PHE A 19 24.26 23.66 6.18
N LEU A 20 24.87 24.00 5.03
CA LEU A 20 25.93 23.18 4.43
C LEU A 20 27.17 23.07 5.31
N GLY A 21 27.48 24.11 6.11
CA GLY A 21 28.58 24.08 7.06
C GLY A 21 28.37 23.08 8.19
N LEU A 22 27.14 22.92 8.69
CA LEU A 22 26.80 21.90 9.70
C LEU A 22 27.04 20.50 9.15
N LEU A 23 26.56 20.24 7.94
CA LEU A 23 26.77 18.96 7.25
C LEU A 23 28.25 18.71 6.92
N ALA A 24 29.00 19.75 6.56
CA ALA A 24 30.42 19.66 6.24
C ALA A 24 31.27 19.26 7.45
N VAL A 25 30.89 19.70 8.66
CA VAL A 25 31.56 19.30 9.92
C VAL A 25 30.92 18.06 10.56
N GLN A 26 30.01 17.40 9.85
CA GLN A 26 29.29 16.22 10.30
C GLN A 26 28.56 16.43 11.65
N ALA A 27 27.87 17.56 11.79
CA ALA A 27 27.00 17.84 12.94
C ALA A 27 25.54 17.48 12.62
N GLU A 28 24.92 16.64 13.46
CA GLU A 28 23.49 16.30 13.38
C GLU A 28 22.65 17.40 14.07
N ASP A 29 22.50 18.53 13.40
CA ASP A 29 21.75 19.69 13.91
C ASP A 29 20.82 20.25 12.82
N ILE A 30 19.92 19.39 12.31
CA ILE A 30 18.94 19.76 11.28
C ILE A 30 17.52 19.99 11.82
N SER A 31 17.30 19.81 13.12
CA SER A 31 15.99 20.05 13.76
C SER A 31 15.55 21.50 13.56
N GLY A 32 14.26 21.71 13.34
CA GLY A 32 13.65 23.02 13.13
C GLY A 32 13.89 23.64 11.74
N PHE A 33 14.73 23.06 10.90
CA PHE A 33 14.84 23.50 9.51
C PHE A 33 13.63 23.04 8.68
N HIS A 34 13.13 23.93 7.82
CA HIS A 34 12.09 23.61 6.84
C HIS A 34 12.64 22.64 5.79
N VAL A 35 12.08 21.43 5.73
CA VAL A 35 12.68 20.28 5.04
C VAL A 35 12.83 20.55 3.55
N ASN A 36 11.73 20.95 2.90
CA ASN A 36 11.70 21.15 1.45
C ASN A 36 12.50 22.40 0.99
N THR A 37 12.89 23.29 1.91
CA THR A 37 13.85 24.36 1.59
C THR A 37 15.28 23.80 1.53
N HIS A 38 15.61 22.86 2.41
CA HIS A 38 16.99 22.45 2.66
C HIS A 38 17.43 21.24 1.83
N ILE A 39 16.53 20.31 1.48
CA ILE A 39 16.90 19.20 0.57
C ILE A 39 17.37 19.73 -0.80
N PRO A 40 16.72 20.72 -1.45
CA PRO A 40 17.23 21.29 -2.70
C PRO A 40 18.61 21.94 -2.57
N ILE A 41 18.97 22.46 -1.40
CA ILE A 41 20.32 22.98 -1.14
C ILE A 41 21.34 21.82 -1.19
N VAL A 42 21.00 20.65 -0.63
CA VAL A 42 21.82 19.44 -0.75
C VAL A 42 21.92 18.99 -2.21
N VAL A 43 20.82 18.99 -2.97
CA VAL A 43 20.85 18.68 -4.41
C VAL A 43 21.76 19.65 -5.18
N GLY A 44 21.74 20.93 -4.82
CA GLY A 44 22.68 21.94 -5.36
C GLY A 44 24.15 21.62 -5.04
N SER A 45 24.43 21.20 -3.80
CA SER A 45 25.74 20.68 -3.37
C SER A 45 26.15 19.46 -4.21
N GLN A 46 25.25 18.52 -4.47
CA GLN A 46 25.54 17.35 -5.31
C GLN A 46 25.93 17.74 -6.76
N MET A 47 25.23 18.72 -7.34
CA MET A 47 25.59 19.24 -8.66
C MET A 47 26.97 19.90 -8.67
N ARG A 48 27.37 20.52 -7.56
CA ARG A 48 28.72 21.09 -7.44
C ARG A 48 29.79 20.01 -7.44
N TYR A 49 29.59 18.89 -6.73
CA TYR A 49 30.50 17.74 -6.83
C TYR A 49 30.63 17.25 -8.28
N GLU A 50 29.52 17.07 -9.00
CA GLU A 50 29.53 16.62 -10.40
C GLU A 50 30.27 17.58 -11.34
N VAL A 51 30.22 18.89 -11.08
CA VAL A 51 30.88 19.91 -11.93
C VAL A 51 32.34 20.15 -11.56
N THR A 52 32.68 20.08 -10.27
CA THR A 52 34.00 20.50 -9.76
C THR A 52 34.90 19.35 -9.35
N GLY A 53 34.33 18.19 -9.03
CA GLY A 53 35.05 17.05 -8.45
C GLY A 53 35.44 17.22 -6.98
N ASP A 54 34.99 18.29 -6.30
CA ASP A 54 35.36 18.56 -4.91
C ASP A 54 34.69 17.56 -3.94
N PRO A 55 35.47 16.67 -3.28
CA PRO A 55 34.94 15.57 -2.47
C PRO A 55 34.11 16.04 -1.28
N LEU A 56 34.33 17.27 -0.79
CA LEU A 56 33.56 17.82 0.34
C LEU A 56 32.05 17.76 0.08
N TYR A 57 31.60 18.08 -1.13
CA TYR A 57 30.17 18.10 -1.44
C TYR A 57 29.57 16.70 -1.59
N LYS A 58 30.40 15.70 -1.94
CA LYS A 58 30.00 14.30 -1.87
C LYS A 58 29.83 13.85 -0.41
N GLU A 59 30.77 14.22 0.46
CA GLU A 59 30.71 13.91 1.89
C GLU A 59 29.51 14.56 2.58
N ILE A 60 29.26 15.84 2.33
CA ILE A 60 28.05 16.56 2.80
C ILE A 60 26.78 15.81 2.42
N SER A 61 26.67 15.38 1.17
CA SER A 61 25.47 14.73 0.67
C SER A 61 25.29 13.31 1.23
N THR A 62 26.40 12.61 1.44
CA THR A 62 26.42 11.27 2.06
C THR A 62 25.97 11.38 3.52
N TYR A 63 26.61 12.27 4.28
CA TYR A 63 26.28 12.50 5.69
C TYR A 63 24.84 12.99 5.89
N PHE A 64 24.34 13.86 5.01
CA PHE A 64 22.94 14.29 5.05
C PHE A 64 21.96 13.11 4.90
N MET A 65 22.23 12.21 3.95
CA MET A 65 21.41 11.01 3.76
C MET A 65 21.45 10.10 4.99
N ASP A 66 22.63 9.94 5.60
CA ASP A 66 22.82 9.13 6.81
C ASP A 66 22.01 9.69 7.99
N ILE A 67 22.01 11.01 8.21
CA ILE A 67 21.17 11.66 9.24
C ILE A 67 19.69 11.36 8.98
N VAL A 68 19.20 11.66 7.77
CA VAL A 68 17.77 11.50 7.48
C VAL A 68 17.32 10.06 7.68
N ASN A 69 18.11 9.09 7.20
CA ASN A 69 17.79 7.68 7.30
C ASN A 69 17.90 7.10 8.71
N SER A 70 18.73 7.67 9.59
CA SER A 70 18.99 7.11 10.92
C SER A 70 18.16 7.74 12.03
N SER A 71 17.54 8.90 11.79
CA SER A 71 16.84 9.62 12.84
C SER A 71 15.58 10.41 12.43
N HIS A 72 15.28 10.51 11.13
CA HIS A 72 14.16 11.35 10.64
C HIS A 72 13.27 10.67 9.58
N SER A 73 13.43 9.37 9.34
CA SER A 73 12.68 8.66 8.29
C SER A 73 11.54 7.82 8.85
N TYR A 74 10.38 7.88 8.21
CA TYR A 74 9.30 6.93 8.45
C TYR A 74 9.46 5.70 7.55
N ALA A 75 8.66 4.65 7.79
CA ALA A 75 8.73 3.38 7.08
C ALA A 75 8.36 3.50 5.57
N THR A 76 7.71 4.59 5.18
CA THR A 76 7.46 4.97 3.79
C THR A 76 8.73 5.42 3.07
N GLY A 77 9.80 5.77 3.81
CA GLY A 77 11.00 6.45 3.32
C GLY A 77 10.88 7.98 3.28
N GLY A 78 9.71 8.56 3.62
CA GLY A 78 9.56 9.99 3.74
C GLY A 78 10.05 10.54 5.09
N THR A 79 9.94 11.84 5.26
CA THR A 79 10.39 12.60 6.43
C THR A 79 9.49 13.82 6.63
N SER A 80 9.77 14.66 7.62
CA SER A 80 9.06 15.90 7.99
C SER A 80 7.72 15.70 8.71
N VAL A 81 7.40 16.69 9.54
CA VAL A 81 6.08 16.90 10.15
C VAL A 81 5.81 18.39 10.14
N HIS A 82 4.62 18.79 9.68
CA HIS A 82 4.29 20.20 9.45
C HIS A 82 5.35 20.93 8.60
N GLU A 83 5.98 20.24 7.64
CA GLU A 83 7.06 20.77 6.75
C GLU A 83 8.45 20.95 7.41
N PHE A 84 8.61 20.64 8.69
CA PHE A 84 9.89 20.78 9.41
C PHE A 84 10.45 19.43 9.87
N TRP A 85 11.78 19.35 9.99
CA TRP A 85 12.38 18.30 10.79
C TRP A 85 12.15 18.60 12.26
N ARG A 86 11.69 17.61 13.02
CA ARG A 86 11.67 17.65 14.48
C ARG A 86 13.01 17.15 15.03
N ASP A 87 13.10 17.05 16.35
CA ASP A 87 14.29 16.49 17.00
C ASP A 87 14.54 15.04 16.54
N PRO A 88 15.82 14.65 16.40
CA PRO A 88 16.19 13.33 15.92
C PRO A 88 15.60 12.24 16.82
N LYS A 89 15.08 11.18 16.18
CA LYS A 89 14.49 10.02 16.85
C LYS A 89 13.36 10.35 17.83
N ARG A 90 12.45 11.23 17.38
CA ARG A 90 11.22 11.64 18.09
C ARG A 90 10.01 11.57 17.16
N LEU A 91 9.86 10.46 16.45
CA LEU A 91 8.88 10.34 15.36
C LEU A 91 7.51 9.87 15.84
N ALA A 92 7.43 9.12 16.95
CA ALA A 92 6.20 8.40 17.30
C ALA A 92 5.03 9.32 17.70
N ASP A 93 5.30 10.39 18.43
CA ASP A 93 4.28 11.39 18.80
C ASP A 93 3.99 12.40 17.68
N ALA A 94 4.68 12.26 16.54
CA ALA A 94 4.53 13.11 15.37
C ALA A 94 3.69 12.43 14.26
N LEU A 95 3.27 11.18 14.47
CA LEU A 95 2.33 10.46 13.62
C LEU A 95 0.96 11.16 13.65
N GLY A 96 0.56 11.75 12.53
CA GLY A 96 -0.69 12.49 12.43
C GLY A 96 -1.11 12.75 10.99
N THR A 97 -1.98 13.76 10.80
CA THR A 97 -2.49 14.13 9.47
C THR A 97 -1.51 14.95 8.64
N GLU A 98 -0.58 15.65 9.31
CA GLU A 98 0.40 16.53 8.66
C GLU A 98 1.82 15.96 8.69
N THR A 99 1.92 14.64 8.56
CA THR A 99 3.19 13.92 8.39
C THR A 99 3.53 13.86 6.90
N GLU A 100 4.83 13.90 6.58
CA GLU A 100 5.36 13.69 5.22
C GLU A 100 4.84 14.61 4.11
N GLU A 101 5.38 15.84 4.02
CA GLU A 101 5.19 16.67 2.82
C GLU A 101 5.74 15.96 1.58
N SER A 102 4.92 15.77 0.55
CA SER A 102 5.29 15.01 -0.66
C SER A 102 6.48 15.59 -1.44
N CYS A 103 6.68 16.92 -1.43
CA CYS A 103 7.85 17.55 -2.04
C CYS A 103 9.18 17.06 -1.43
N THR A 104 9.17 16.74 -0.13
CA THR A 104 10.37 16.32 0.59
C THR A 104 10.83 14.96 0.06
N THR A 105 9.92 14.00 -0.04
CA THR A 105 10.15 12.68 -0.65
C THR A 105 10.65 12.82 -2.09
N TYR A 106 10.00 13.68 -2.89
CA TYR A 106 10.44 13.97 -4.26
C TYR A 106 11.91 14.45 -4.35
N ASN A 107 12.31 15.38 -3.48
CA ASN A 107 13.67 15.88 -3.48
C ASN A 107 14.67 14.90 -2.86
N MET A 108 14.26 14.08 -1.88
CA MET A 108 15.09 13.00 -1.35
C MET A 108 15.40 11.93 -2.39
N LEU A 109 14.46 11.62 -3.28
CA LEU A 109 14.72 10.72 -4.41
C LEU A 109 15.87 11.24 -5.29
N LYS A 110 15.98 12.55 -5.52
CA LYS A 110 17.12 13.14 -6.25
C LYS A 110 18.44 12.94 -5.50
N VAL A 111 18.43 13.16 -4.18
CA VAL A 111 19.61 12.97 -3.33
C VAL A 111 20.09 11.53 -3.42
N SER A 112 19.20 10.58 -3.16
CA SER A 112 19.48 9.16 -3.22
C SER A 112 19.98 8.72 -4.61
N ARG A 113 19.30 9.15 -5.68
CA ARG A 113 19.70 8.85 -7.06
C ARG A 113 21.12 9.27 -7.37
N ASN A 114 21.52 10.48 -6.98
CA ASN A 114 22.86 10.98 -7.24
C ASN A 114 23.92 10.23 -6.41
N LEU A 115 23.63 9.92 -5.15
CA LEU A 115 24.51 9.10 -4.33
C LEU A 115 24.69 7.70 -4.94
N PHE A 116 23.61 7.07 -5.42
CA PHE A 116 23.68 5.81 -6.14
C PHE A 116 24.56 5.92 -7.39
N LYS A 117 24.43 6.99 -8.19
CA LYS A 117 25.27 7.19 -9.38
C LYS A 117 26.77 7.13 -9.06
N TRP A 118 27.19 7.71 -7.94
CA TRP A 118 28.60 7.84 -7.55
C TRP A 118 29.18 6.63 -6.84
N THR A 119 28.36 5.93 -6.07
CA THR A 119 28.82 4.90 -5.13
C THR A 119 28.43 3.49 -5.56
N LYS A 120 27.31 3.36 -6.29
CA LYS A 120 26.63 2.10 -6.57
C LYS A 120 26.21 1.33 -5.31
N GLU A 121 26.18 2.00 -4.15
CA GLU A 121 25.77 1.37 -2.90
C GLU A 121 24.26 1.10 -2.93
N ILE A 122 23.89 -0.13 -2.57
CA ILE A 122 22.49 -0.57 -2.67
C ILE A 122 21.57 0.19 -1.71
N ALA A 123 22.10 0.69 -0.59
CA ALA A 123 21.30 1.42 0.40
C ALA A 123 20.52 2.59 -0.24
N TYR A 124 21.14 3.29 -1.20
CA TYR A 124 20.47 4.36 -1.95
C TYR A 124 19.39 3.81 -2.90
N ALA A 125 19.67 2.71 -3.59
CA ALA A 125 18.67 2.05 -4.44
C ALA A 125 17.46 1.53 -3.65
N ASP A 126 17.70 0.95 -2.47
CA ASP A 126 16.67 0.46 -1.55
C ASP A 126 15.84 1.61 -0.98
N TYR A 127 16.48 2.71 -0.58
CA TYR A 127 15.77 3.93 -0.21
C TYR A 127 14.90 4.45 -1.36
N TYR A 128 15.44 4.49 -2.58
CA TYR A 128 14.71 4.99 -3.75
C TYR A 128 13.47 4.12 -4.03
N GLU A 129 13.61 2.79 -4.00
CA GLU A 129 12.48 1.86 -4.13
C GLU A 129 11.43 2.12 -3.03
N ARG A 130 11.85 2.20 -1.76
CA ARG A 130 10.95 2.44 -0.62
C ARG A 130 10.17 3.74 -0.77
N ALA A 131 10.86 4.86 -0.97
CA ALA A 131 10.28 6.20 -1.06
C ALA A 131 9.42 6.39 -2.31
N LEU A 132 9.79 5.75 -3.44
CA LEU A 132 8.96 5.73 -4.64
C LEU A 132 7.67 4.93 -4.41
N THR A 133 7.79 3.67 -3.96
CA THR A 133 6.67 2.73 -3.83
C THR A 133 5.67 3.18 -2.78
N ASN A 134 6.14 3.68 -1.63
CA ASN A 134 5.26 3.95 -0.49
C ASN A 134 4.97 5.44 -0.31
N GLY A 135 5.92 6.31 -0.64
CA GLY A 135 5.73 7.76 -0.60
C GLY A 135 5.07 8.26 -1.89
N VAL A 136 5.83 8.31 -2.99
CA VAL A 136 5.39 8.96 -4.23
C VAL A 136 4.16 8.31 -4.86
N LEU A 137 4.10 6.98 -4.99
CA LEU A 137 2.92 6.35 -5.59
C LEU A 137 1.65 6.47 -4.74
N SER A 138 1.78 6.80 -3.45
CA SER A 138 0.65 6.98 -2.54
C SER A 138 0.01 8.37 -2.63
N ILE A 139 0.62 9.35 -3.31
CA ILE A 139 0.18 10.74 -3.26
C ILE A 139 -0.86 11.13 -4.32
N GLN A 140 -1.15 10.25 -5.30
CA GLN A 140 -2.20 10.48 -6.30
C GLN A 140 -3.46 9.70 -5.91
N ARG A 141 -4.63 10.31 -6.06
CA ARG A 141 -5.91 9.68 -5.74
C ARG A 141 -6.26 8.63 -6.80
N GLY A 142 -5.93 7.37 -6.53
CA GLY A 142 -6.16 6.28 -7.48
C GLY A 142 -5.53 6.59 -8.85
N THR A 143 -6.36 6.61 -9.91
CA THR A 143 -5.95 6.99 -11.26
C THR A 143 -6.46 8.36 -11.68
N ASP A 144 -7.01 9.14 -10.75
CA ASP A 144 -7.61 10.44 -11.06
C ASP A 144 -6.51 11.43 -11.47
N PRO A 145 -6.57 12.00 -12.67
CA PRO A 145 -5.51 12.89 -13.14
C PRO A 145 -5.54 14.21 -12.35
N GLY A 146 -4.39 14.60 -11.80
CA GLY A 146 -4.22 15.89 -11.13
C GLY A 146 -4.92 16.01 -9.76
N VAL A 147 -5.27 14.89 -9.13
CA VAL A 147 -5.78 14.87 -7.75
C VAL A 147 -4.70 14.29 -6.85
N MET A 148 -4.04 15.16 -6.08
CA MET A 148 -2.87 14.79 -5.27
C MET A 148 -2.96 15.36 -3.86
N ILE A 149 -2.30 14.72 -2.89
CA ILE A 149 -2.16 15.22 -1.51
C ILE A 149 -0.92 16.10 -1.33
N TYR A 150 -0.97 16.97 -0.32
CA TYR A 150 0.20 17.70 0.16
C TYR A 150 1.02 16.86 1.14
N MET A 151 0.36 16.41 2.21
CA MET A 151 0.90 15.58 3.29
C MET A 151 0.42 14.15 3.12
N LEU A 152 1.23 13.16 3.49
CA LEU A 152 0.84 11.75 3.56
C LEU A 152 0.60 11.36 5.04
N PRO A 153 -0.67 11.31 5.50
CA PRO A 153 -0.99 11.03 6.90
C PRO A 153 -0.47 9.67 7.36
N LEU A 154 0.13 9.60 8.55
CA LEU A 154 0.60 8.36 9.18
C LEU A 154 0.00 8.09 10.56
N GLY A 155 -0.92 8.95 11.02
CA GLY A 155 -1.64 8.77 12.29
C GLY A 155 -2.52 7.52 12.30
N SER A 156 -2.79 6.99 13.49
CA SER A 156 -3.76 5.89 13.67
C SER A 156 -5.16 6.34 13.25
N GLY A 157 -5.82 5.56 12.41
CA GLY A 157 -7.15 5.87 11.87
C GLY A 157 -7.21 7.10 10.96
N SER A 158 -6.08 7.53 10.39
CA SER A 158 -6.05 8.68 9.48
C SER A 158 -6.51 8.32 8.08
N SER A 159 -6.91 9.32 7.29
CA SER A 159 -7.27 9.16 5.88
C SER A 159 -6.57 10.23 5.04
N LYS A 160 -6.18 9.88 3.82
CA LYS A 160 -5.63 10.87 2.85
C LYS A 160 -6.67 11.94 2.49
N ALA A 161 -7.96 11.58 2.54
CA ALA A 161 -9.07 12.51 2.27
C ALA A 161 -9.39 13.42 3.46
N ILE A 162 -9.03 13.03 4.69
CA ILE A 162 -9.38 13.73 5.93
C ILE A 162 -8.08 14.21 6.62
N SER A 163 -7.51 15.29 6.08
CA SER A 163 -6.36 16.01 6.64
C SER A 163 -6.58 17.52 6.48
N TYR A 164 -5.64 18.36 6.96
CA TYR A 164 -5.78 19.81 6.79
C TYR A 164 -5.83 20.21 5.31
N HIS A 165 -5.06 19.51 4.47
CA HIS A 165 -5.02 19.74 3.02
C HIS A 165 -6.01 18.85 2.25
N GLY A 166 -6.19 17.60 2.69
CA GLY A 166 -6.97 16.59 1.96
C GLY A 166 -6.43 16.33 0.55
N TRP A 167 -7.31 15.82 -0.30
CA TRP A 167 -7.08 15.76 -1.74
C TRP A 167 -7.22 17.15 -2.35
N GLY A 168 -6.23 17.58 -3.13
CA GLY A 168 -6.38 18.79 -3.94
C GLY A 168 -7.34 18.62 -5.10
N THR A 169 -7.52 19.69 -5.88
CA THR A 169 -8.30 19.66 -7.13
C THR A 169 -7.42 19.95 -8.35
N PRO A 170 -7.78 19.45 -9.54
CA PRO A 170 -6.94 19.63 -10.74
C PRO A 170 -6.67 21.08 -11.13
N PHE A 171 -7.53 22.03 -10.75
CA PHE A 171 -7.49 23.42 -11.24
C PHE A 171 -7.51 24.49 -10.14
N GLU A 172 -7.66 24.11 -8.86
CA GLU A 172 -7.81 25.09 -7.76
C GLU A 172 -6.79 24.86 -6.62
N SER A 173 -6.05 23.75 -6.62
CA SER A 173 -4.96 23.50 -5.68
C SER A 173 -3.61 23.94 -6.26
N PHE A 174 -3.07 25.05 -5.72
CA PHE A 174 -1.82 25.69 -6.19
C PHE A 174 -0.66 25.54 -5.19
N TRP A 175 -0.52 24.36 -4.60
CA TRP A 175 0.52 24.05 -3.63
C TRP A 175 1.85 23.68 -4.32
N CYS A 176 2.97 23.79 -3.61
CA CYS A 176 4.27 23.31 -4.09
C CYS A 176 4.21 21.81 -4.50
N CYS A 177 3.50 21.01 -3.71
CA CYS A 177 3.31 19.57 -3.89
C CYS A 177 2.66 19.19 -5.22
N TYR A 178 1.82 20.07 -5.79
CA TYR A 178 1.26 19.86 -7.12
C TYR A 178 2.33 19.96 -8.22
N GLY A 179 3.25 20.92 -8.09
CA GLY A 179 4.38 21.05 -9.02
C GLY A 179 5.29 19.82 -8.97
N THR A 180 5.72 19.42 -7.77
CA THR A 180 6.59 18.24 -7.61
C THR A 180 5.87 16.93 -7.92
N GLY A 181 4.57 16.84 -7.66
CA GLY A 181 3.74 15.69 -8.01
C GLY A 181 3.69 15.46 -9.51
N ILE A 182 3.37 16.51 -10.30
CA ILE A 182 3.40 16.44 -11.77
C ILE A 182 4.78 16.00 -12.27
N GLU A 183 5.86 16.59 -11.75
CA GLU A 183 7.22 16.19 -12.11
C GLU A 183 7.49 14.72 -11.77
N SER A 184 7.08 14.25 -10.59
CA SER A 184 7.26 12.86 -10.13
C SER A 184 6.60 11.86 -11.07
N PHE A 185 5.30 12.05 -11.36
CA PHE A 185 4.55 11.12 -12.20
C PHE A 185 4.98 11.17 -13.68
N SER A 186 5.56 12.28 -14.14
CA SER A 186 6.14 12.37 -15.49
C SER A 186 7.44 11.58 -15.68
N LYS A 187 8.09 11.15 -14.59
CA LYS A 187 9.45 10.59 -14.62
C LYS A 187 9.63 9.27 -13.86
N LEU A 188 8.56 8.50 -13.64
CA LEU A 188 8.61 7.22 -12.92
C LEU A 188 9.64 6.22 -13.49
N GLY A 189 10.04 6.36 -14.76
CA GLY A 189 11.07 5.55 -15.40
C GLY A 189 12.54 6.00 -15.19
N ASP A 190 12.79 7.14 -14.55
CA ASP A 190 14.10 7.83 -14.56
C ASP A 190 15.25 7.13 -13.81
N SER A 191 14.90 6.14 -12.98
CA SER A 191 15.81 5.44 -12.07
C SER A 191 15.60 3.92 -12.08
N ILE A 192 14.98 3.39 -13.15
CA ILE A 192 14.88 1.93 -13.36
C ILE A 192 16.25 1.35 -13.72
N TYR A 193 17.01 2.07 -14.55
CA TYR A 193 18.28 1.63 -15.09
C TYR A 193 19.38 2.68 -14.92
N PHE A 194 20.60 2.23 -14.67
CA PHE A 194 21.79 3.09 -14.69
C PHE A 194 22.87 2.46 -15.55
N GLU A 195 23.44 3.24 -16.45
CA GLU A 195 24.48 2.81 -17.38
C GLU A 195 25.86 3.24 -16.89
N GLU A 196 26.86 2.41 -17.15
CA GLU A 196 28.27 2.71 -16.91
C GLU A 196 29.09 2.33 -18.15
N GLU A 197 29.70 3.33 -18.77
CA GLU A 197 30.54 3.18 -19.95
C GLU A 197 31.96 2.76 -19.55
N LEU A 198 32.13 1.46 -19.29
CA LEU A 198 33.44 0.84 -19.12
C LEU A 198 33.93 0.22 -20.44
N GLN A 199 35.10 -0.41 -20.43
CA GLN A 199 35.58 -1.22 -21.56
C GLN A 199 34.57 -2.30 -21.97
N THR A 200 33.83 -2.85 -20.98
CA THR A 200 32.65 -3.68 -21.21
C THR A 200 31.42 -2.87 -20.76
N PRO A 201 30.53 -2.49 -21.70
CA PRO A 201 29.28 -1.79 -21.37
C PRO A 201 28.55 -2.47 -20.22
N THR A 202 28.18 -1.71 -19.20
CA THR A 202 27.54 -2.25 -18.00
C THR A 202 26.22 -1.53 -17.73
N LEU A 203 25.17 -2.31 -17.48
CA LEU A 203 23.84 -1.83 -17.13
C LEU A 203 23.46 -2.34 -15.75
N TYR A 204 23.08 -1.44 -14.86
CA TYR A 204 22.51 -1.77 -13.56
C TYR A 204 20.99 -1.70 -13.66
N VAL A 205 20.31 -2.80 -13.33
CA VAL A 205 18.85 -2.90 -13.22
C VAL A 205 18.50 -2.71 -11.76
N ILE A 206 17.94 -1.54 -11.44
CA ILE A 206 17.71 -1.09 -10.06
C ILE A 206 16.27 -1.28 -9.63
N GLN A 207 15.31 -0.99 -10.50
CA GLN A 207 13.89 -1.18 -10.19
C GLN A 207 13.31 -2.30 -11.06
N TYR A 208 12.44 -3.11 -10.46
CA TYR A 208 11.70 -4.16 -11.16
C TYR A 208 10.33 -3.63 -11.55
N ILE A 209 10.31 -2.83 -12.62
CA ILE A 209 9.11 -2.25 -13.20
C ILE A 209 9.07 -2.65 -14.67
N SER A 210 7.91 -3.09 -15.17
CA SER A 210 7.76 -3.46 -16.57
C SER A 210 8.05 -2.26 -17.48
N SER A 211 9.04 -2.37 -18.35
CA SER A 211 9.57 -1.25 -19.13
C SER A 211 10.37 -1.72 -20.34
N SER A 212 10.52 -0.82 -21.33
CA SER A 212 11.44 -1.01 -22.45
C SER A 212 12.57 0.02 -22.40
N LEU A 213 13.80 -0.43 -22.63
CA LEU A 213 15.00 0.42 -22.66
C LEU A 213 15.75 0.25 -23.98
N ASP A 214 15.98 1.38 -24.64
CA ASP A 214 16.93 1.47 -25.75
C ASP A 214 18.36 1.64 -25.20
N TRP A 215 19.02 0.52 -24.88
CA TRP A 215 20.35 0.54 -24.27
C TRP A 215 21.43 0.77 -25.33
N LYS A 216 21.92 2.00 -25.39
CA LYS A 216 22.82 2.48 -26.45
C LYS A 216 24.21 1.85 -26.39
N SER A 217 24.90 1.86 -25.25
CA SER A 217 26.25 1.27 -25.18
C SER A 217 26.24 -0.25 -25.35
N GLY A 218 25.16 -0.92 -24.95
CA GLY A 218 24.96 -2.36 -25.18
C GLY A 218 24.46 -2.72 -26.59
N ASN A 219 24.12 -1.72 -27.43
CA ASN A 219 23.58 -1.88 -28.78
C ASN A 219 22.36 -2.84 -28.87
N VAL A 220 21.48 -2.77 -27.87
CA VAL A 220 20.36 -3.71 -27.71
C VAL A 220 19.11 -2.99 -27.17
N LEU A 221 17.95 -3.36 -27.69
CA LEU A 221 16.67 -3.03 -27.04
C LEU A 221 16.37 -4.10 -25.99
N LEU A 222 16.16 -3.66 -24.75
CA LEU A 222 15.81 -4.50 -23.61
C LEU A 222 14.33 -4.36 -23.31
N ASN A 223 13.62 -5.46 -23.07
CA ASN A 223 12.27 -5.44 -22.55
C ASN A 223 12.21 -6.18 -21.21
N GLN A 224 11.83 -5.45 -20.16
CA GLN A 224 11.62 -5.95 -18.81
C GLN A 224 10.12 -6.21 -18.60
N THR A 225 9.79 -7.41 -18.16
CA THR A 225 8.43 -7.79 -17.75
C THR A 225 8.48 -8.30 -16.32
N VAL A 226 7.59 -7.79 -15.49
CA VAL A 226 7.47 -8.14 -14.06
C VAL A 226 6.08 -8.70 -13.82
N ASP A 227 6.03 -9.87 -13.20
CA ASP A 227 4.77 -10.54 -12.88
C ASP A 227 4.08 -9.83 -11.70
N PRO A 228 2.73 -9.79 -11.65
CA PRO A 228 2.01 -9.29 -10.47
C PRO A 228 2.42 -10.02 -9.20
N ILE A 229 2.47 -9.29 -8.09
CA ILE A 229 2.85 -9.82 -6.78
C ILE A 229 1.58 -10.21 -6.01
N HIS A 230 1.61 -11.41 -5.43
CA HIS A 230 0.52 -11.99 -4.64
C HIS A 230 1.05 -12.41 -3.26
N SER A 231 0.23 -12.28 -2.21
CA SER A 231 0.60 -12.74 -0.86
C SER A 231 0.64 -14.28 -0.74
N GLU A 232 -0.13 -15.00 -1.57
CA GLU A 232 -0.16 -16.48 -1.63
C GLU A 232 1.13 -17.09 -2.25
N ASP A 233 1.76 -16.36 -3.18
CA ASP A 233 3.01 -16.75 -3.84
C ASP A 233 4.03 -15.60 -3.67
N PRO A 234 4.69 -15.52 -2.50
CA PRO A 234 5.45 -14.34 -2.09
C PRO A 234 6.81 -14.28 -2.79
N LYS A 235 6.78 -14.01 -4.10
CA LYS A 235 7.96 -13.96 -4.97
C LYS A 235 7.82 -12.85 -5.99
N LEU A 236 8.88 -12.06 -6.13
CA LEU A 236 9.03 -11.14 -7.25
C LEU A 236 9.65 -11.92 -8.42
N ARG A 237 9.01 -11.86 -9.59
CA ARG A 237 9.53 -12.47 -10.82
C ARG A 237 9.67 -11.43 -11.91
N MET A 238 10.86 -11.39 -12.49
CA MET A 238 11.20 -10.48 -13.56
C MET A 238 11.86 -11.25 -14.70
N THR A 239 11.57 -10.86 -15.93
CA THR A 239 12.19 -11.36 -17.16
C THR A 239 12.70 -10.21 -18.01
N LEU A 240 13.93 -10.32 -18.49
CA LEU A 240 14.50 -9.52 -19.56
C LEU A 240 14.55 -10.32 -20.85
N THR A 241 14.05 -9.72 -21.93
CA THR A 241 14.28 -10.16 -23.31
C THR A 241 15.01 -9.09 -24.10
N PHE A 242 15.66 -9.50 -25.19
CA PHE A 242 16.65 -8.70 -25.90
C PHE A 242 16.32 -8.63 -27.39
N SER A 243 16.65 -7.51 -28.02
CA SER A 243 16.54 -7.32 -29.47
C SER A 243 17.74 -6.51 -29.97
N PRO A 244 18.78 -7.17 -30.50
CA PRO A 244 20.01 -6.50 -30.97
C PRO A 244 19.72 -5.47 -32.06
N LYS A 245 20.43 -4.33 -32.02
CA LYS A 245 20.31 -3.26 -33.04
C LYS A 245 21.43 -3.26 -34.08
N GLY A 246 22.46 -4.08 -33.87
CA GLY A 246 23.58 -4.23 -34.78
C GLY A 246 24.55 -5.30 -34.29
N SER A 247 25.86 -5.05 -34.41
CA SER A 247 26.89 -5.95 -33.93
C SER A 247 26.73 -6.23 -32.42
N VAL A 248 26.65 -7.51 -32.07
CA VAL A 248 26.51 -7.97 -30.69
C VAL A 248 27.89 -7.93 -30.03
N HIS A 249 28.03 -7.07 -29.03
CA HIS A 249 29.22 -7.00 -28.19
C HIS A 249 28.93 -7.63 -26.82
N SER A 250 29.98 -8.16 -26.18
CA SER A 250 29.88 -8.62 -24.80
C SER A 250 29.56 -7.43 -23.90
N SER A 251 28.57 -7.59 -23.02
CA SER A 251 28.15 -6.56 -22.08
C SER A 251 27.59 -7.18 -20.80
N THR A 252 27.60 -6.41 -19.72
CA THR A 252 27.27 -6.89 -18.37
C THR A 252 25.95 -6.28 -17.89
N ILE A 253 25.08 -7.12 -17.34
CA ILE A 253 23.89 -6.70 -16.62
C ILE A 253 24.07 -7.03 -15.15
N ASN A 254 23.98 -6.00 -14.29
CA ASN A 254 23.97 -6.11 -12.84
C ASN A 254 22.52 -6.06 -12.36
N LEU A 255 21.99 -7.20 -11.91
CA LEU A 255 20.68 -7.28 -11.28
C LEU A 255 20.83 -6.95 -9.79
N ARG A 256 20.11 -5.94 -9.28
CA ARG A 256 20.09 -5.64 -7.84
C ARG A 256 19.65 -6.87 -7.03
N ILE A 257 20.12 -7.02 -5.80
CA ILE A 257 19.56 -7.97 -4.84
C ILE A 257 19.13 -7.15 -3.62
N PRO A 258 17.85 -6.73 -3.54
CA PRO A 258 17.35 -5.82 -2.50
C PRO A 258 17.61 -6.30 -1.07
N SER A 259 17.77 -5.39 -0.11
CA SER A 259 17.96 -5.78 1.30
C SER A 259 16.75 -6.49 1.93
N TRP A 260 15.54 -6.31 1.39
CA TRP A 260 14.34 -6.98 1.90
C TRP A 260 14.25 -8.47 1.51
N THR A 261 15.08 -8.95 0.58
CA THR A 261 15.09 -10.35 0.14
C THR A 261 16.27 -11.13 0.72
N SER A 262 16.15 -12.47 0.73
CA SER A 262 17.27 -13.34 1.07
C SER A 262 18.12 -13.64 -0.16
N ALA A 263 19.39 -13.22 -0.14
CA ALA A 263 20.34 -13.48 -1.21
C ALA A 263 20.49 -14.99 -1.53
N SER A 264 20.37 -15.87 -0.54
CA SER A 264 20.44 -17.32 -0.75
C SER A 264 19.21 -17.90 -1.45
N GLY A 265 18.07 -17.22 -1.38
CA GLY A 265 16.83 -17.60 -2.05
C GLY A 265 16.67 -16.99 -3.44
N ALA A 266 17.49 -16.00 -3.81
CA ALA A 266 17.48 -15.39 -5.13
C ALA A 266 17.89 -16.41 -6.21
N LYS A 267 17.16 -16.43 -7.32
CA LYS A 267 17.45 -17.31 -8.46
C LYS A 267 17.58 -16.49 -9.72
N VAL A 268 18.70 -16.69 -10.43
CA VAL A 268 18.94 -16.07 -11.73
C VAL A 268 19.17 -17.15 -12.77
N VAL A 269 18.42 -17.05 -13.86
CA VAL A 269 18.37 -18.06 -14.93
C VAL A 269 18.59 -17.38 -16.28
N LEU A 270 19.54 -17.89 -17.05
CA LEU A 270 19.78 -17.48 -18.44
C LEU A 270 19.46 -18.65 -19.36
N ASN A 271 18.49 -18.47 -20.27
CA ASN A 271 18.08 -19.48 -21.26
C ASN A 271 17.74 -20.84 -20.63
N GLY A 272 17.09 -20.82 -19.46
CA GLY A 272 16.72 -22.03 -18.71
C GLY A 272 17.84 -22.63 -17.84
N GLN A 273 19.06 -22.10 -17.90
CA GLN A 273 20.18 -22.54 -17.07
C GLN A 273 20.36 -21.63 -15.86
N SER A 274 20.37 -22.22 -14.66
CA SER A 274 20.64 -21.47 -13.42
C SER A 274 22.11 -21.02 -13.36
N LEU A 275 22.34 -19.75 -13.04
CA LEU A 275 23.68 -19.14 -12.97
C LEU A 275 24.33 -19.22 -11.57
N GLY A 276 23.75 -20.03 -10.66
CA GLY A 276 24.21 -20.19 -9.27
C GLY A 276 24.09 -18.93 -8.41
N ASN A 277 24.33 -19.07 -7.10
CA ASN A 277 24.12 -18.00 -6.11
C ASN A 277 25.38 -17.19 -5.79
N ASN A 278 26.38 -17.19 -6.69
CA ASN A 278 27.53 -16.30 -6.58
C ASN A 278 27.07 -14.86 -6.83
N ILE A 279 26.59 -14.21 -5.76
CA ILE A 279 26.20 -12.81 -5.69
C ILE A 279 27.43 -12.06 -5.18
N ASN A 280 27.91 -11.08 -5.94
CA ASN A 280 29.06 -10.28 -5.55
C ASN A 280 28.54 -8.97 -4.93
N GLY A 281 28.69 -8.84 -3.60
CA GLY A 281 28.04 -7.77 -2.86
C GLY A 281 26.52 -7.87 -2.97
N ASN A 282 25.87 -6.83 -3.49
CA ASN A 282 24.41 -6.74 -3.61
C ASN A 282 23.91 -6.77 -5.07
N PHE A 283 24.75 -7.25 -5.99
CA PHE A 283 24.39 -7.41 -7.40
C PHE A 283 24.71 -8.83 -7.89
N LYS A 284 23.83 -9.36 -8.74
CA LYS A 284 24.14 -10.50 -9.60
C LYS A 284 24.55 -9.98 -10.98
N SER A 285 25.84 -10.04 -11.27
CA SER A 285 26.40 -9.70 -12.58
C SER A 285 26.23 -10.87 -13.55
N VAL A 286 25.76 -10.56 -14.76
CA VAL A 286 25.65 -11.50 -15.88
C VAL A 286 26.26 -10.85 -17.11
N THR A 287 27.38 -11.40 -17.57
CA THR A 287 28.06 -10.95 -18.79
C THR A 287 27.72 -11.89 -19.93
N ASN A 288 27.22 -11.35 -21.04
CA ASN A 288 26.84 -12.14 -22.21
C ASN A 288 26.87 -11.31 -23.50
N SER A 289 26.86 -12.02 -24.63
CA SER A 289 26.56 -11.47 -25.95
C SER A 289 25.06 -11.61 -26.22
N TRP A 290 24.29 -10.57 -25.88
CA TRP A 290 22.82 -10.62 -25.90
C TRP A 290 22.26 -10.75 -27.32
N SER A 291 21.39 -11.74 -27.53
CA SER A 291 20.73 -12.04 -28.81
C SER A 291 19.22 -12.19 -28.63
N SER A 292 18.43 -12.16 -29.72
CA SER A 292 16.97 -12.23 -29.65
C SER A 292 16.41 -13.50 -28.99
N GLY A 293 17.18 -14.60 -28.97
CA GLY A 293 16.80 -15.83 -28.28
C GLY A 293 17.13 -15.82 -26.79
N ASN A 294 17.79 -14.78 -26.27
CA ASN A 294 18.16 -14.74 -24.87
C ASN A 294 16.99 -14.33 -23.97
N LYS A 295 16.88 -15.02 -22.84
CA LYS A 295 15.94 -14.73 -21.77
C LYS A 295 16.70 -14.79 -20.45
N LEU A 296 16.81 -13.65 -19.77
CA LEU A 296 17.37 -13.57 -18.41
C LEU A 296 16.21 -13.39 -17.43
N SER A 297 16.05 -14.30 -16.48
CA SER A 297 15.00 -14.24 -15.47
C SER A 297 15.57 -14.16 -14.07
N LEU A 298 14.87 -13.43 -13.20
CA LEU A 298 15.15 -13.24 -11.79
C LEU A 298 13.91 -13.64 -10.98
N GLU A 299 14.09 -14.46 -9.95
CA GLU A 299 13.09 -14.75 -8.92
C GLU A 299 13.68 -14.37 -7.56
N LEU A 300 12.99 -13.51 -6.81
CA LEU A 300 13.37 -13.10 -5.46
C LEU A 300 12.26 -13.46 -4.47
N PRO A 301 12.56 -14.17 -3.36
CA PRO A 301 11.57 -14.39 -2.30
C PRO A 301 11.24 -13.07 -1.59
N ILE A 302 9.97 -12.83 -1.33
CA ILE A 302 9.46 -11.68 -0.58
C ILE A 302 9.15 -12.13 0.84
N ASN A 303 9.66 -11.41 1.83
CA ASN A 303 9.42 -11.71 3.25
C ASN A 303 8.55 -10.62 3.88
N LEU A 304 7.72 -11.03 4.84
CA LEU A 304 7.15 -10.13 5.83
C LEU A 304 8.22 -9.74 6.84
N ARG A 305 8.21 -8.48 7.26
CA ARG A 305 9.08 -7.96 8.32
C ARG A 305 8.39 -6.85 9.08
N THR A 306 8.88 -6.59 10.28
CA THR A 306 8.50 -5.40 11.06
C THR A 306 9.66 -4.41 11.08
N GLU A 307 9.34 -3.13 11.18
CA GLU A 307 10.29 -2.03 11.24
C GLU A 307 9.89 -1.12 12.39
N ALA A 308 10.75 -0.98 13.40
CA ALA A 308 10.48 -0.08 14.52
C ALA A 308 10.45 1.36 14.04
N ILE A 309 9.61 2.18 14.67
CA ILE A 309 9.69 3.63 14.47
C ILE A 309 11.04 4.14 15.02
N ASP A 310 11.66 5.09 14.34
CA ASP A 310 12.89 5.73 14.81
C ASP A 310 12.56 6.66 15.99
N ASP A 311 12.43 6.07 17.17
CA ASP A 311 12.19 6.79 18.42
C ASP A 311 12.98 6.16 19.57
N ASP A 312 13.81 6.96 20.26
CA ASP A 312 14.67 6.47 21.35
C ASP A 312 13.93 6.36 22.70
N ARG A 313 12.66 6.81 22.77
CA ARG A 313 11.85 6.72 24.00
C ARG A 313 11.34 5.30 24.23
N SER A 314 11.51 4.79 25.44
CA SER A 314 11.10 3.43 25.81
C SER A 314 9.60 3.17 25.66
N GLU A 315 8.75 4.17 25.86
CA GLU A 315 7.30 4.06 25.71
C GLU A 315 6.85 3.81 24.26
N TYR A 316 7.70 4.08 23.27
CA TYR A 316 7.42 3.83 21.85
C TYR A 316 8.20 2.65 21.27
N ALA A 317 8.97 1.91 22.09
CA ALA A 317 9.80 0.79 21.63
C ALA A 317 8.98 -0.37 21.01
N SER A 318 7.69 -0.45 21.34
CA SER A 318 6.74 -1.42 20.77
C SER A 318 6.09 -0.94 19.47
N VAL A 319 6.29 0.32 19.05
CA VAL A 319 5.64 0.87 17.86
C VAL A 319 6.40 0.44 16.60
N LYS A 320 5.74 -0.31 15.72
CA LYS A 320 6.35 -0.84 14.50
C LYS A 320 5.40 -0.78 13.31
N ALA A 321 5.97 -0.65 12.12
CA ALA A 321 5.30 -0.85 10.85
C ALA A 321 5.46 -2.31 10.38
N ILE A 322 4.58 -2.76 9.47
CA ILE A 322 4.66 -4.08 8.83
C ILE A 322 4.90 -3.89 7.34
N LEU A 323 5.90 -4.59 6.78
CA LEU A 323 6.25 -4.50 5.37
C LEU A 323 6.31 -5.88 4.73
N PHE A 324 5.89 -5.96 3.47
CA PHE A 324 6.00 -7.14 2.60
C PHE A 324 6.94 -6.80 1.43
N GLY A 325 8.21 -7.19 1.56
CA GLY A 325 9.25 -6.75 0.63
C GLY A 325 9.39 -5.22 0.60
N PRO A 326 9.18 -4.56 -0.57
CA PRO A 326 9.21 -3.11 -0.69
C PRO A 326 7.88 -2.42 -0.29
N TYR A 327 6.80 -3.18 -0.08
CA TYR A 327 5.47 -2.61 0.20
C TYR A 327 5.26 -2.41 1.69
N LEU A 328 4.96 -1.19 2.10
CA LEU A 328 4.45 -0.85 3.43
C LEU A 328 2.97 -1.22 3.50
N LEU A 329 2.60 -2.02 4.49
CA LEU A 329 1.22 -2.43 4.71
C LEU A 329 0.55 -1.50 5.72
N ALA A 330 -0.71 -1.15 5.46
CA ALA A 330 -1.58 -0.40 6.35
C ALA A 330 -2.86 -1.19 6.62
N ALA A 331 -3.41 -1.07 7.83
CA ALA A 331 -4.67 -1.69 8.22
C ALA A 331 -5.86 -0.80 7.88
N TYR A 332 -6.95 -1.39 7.36
CA TYR A 332 -8.27 -0.74 7.40
C TYR A 332 -8.70 -0.57 8.86
N SER A 333 -8.61 0.67 9.36
CA SER A 333 -8.84 0.98 10.76
C SER A 333 -9.18 2.45 10.95
N ASN A 334 -10.07 2.72 11.90
CA ASN A 334 -10.50 4.05 12.32
C ASN A 334 -9.89 4.48 13.67
N GLY A 335 -8.81 3.82 14.10
CA GLY A 335 -8.05 4.21 15.31
C GLY A 335 -7.50 3.04 16.12
N ASP A 336 -8.03 1.83 15.92
CA ASP A 336 -7.45 0.62 16.50
C ASP A 336 -6.07 0.34 15.89
N TRP A 337 -5.08 0.07 16.75
CA TRP A 337 -3.68 -0.07 16.35
C TRP A 337 -2.89 -1.05 17.25
N GLU A 338 -3.57 -1.74 18.16
CA GLU A 338 -2.98 -2.66 19.13
C GLU A 338 -2.89 -4.08 18.56
N ILE A 339 -1.68 -4.55 18.29
CA ILE A 339 -1.40 -5.91 17.79
C ILE A 339 -1.10 -6.85 18.96
N LYS A 340 -1.65 -8.06 18.88
CA LYS A 340 -1.43 -9.12 19.87
C LYS A 340 -0.31 -10.05 19.40
N THR A 341 0.84 -9.99 20.07
CA THR A 341 1.99 -10.88 19.76
C THR A 341 2.28 -11.96 20.80
N GLN A 342 1.54 -11.98 21.91
CA GLN A 342 1.73 -12.97 22.98
C GLN A 342 1.74 -14.41 22.43
N GLN A 343 2.86 -15.11 22.65
CA GLN A 343 3.13 -16.52 22.29
C GLN A 343 3.40 -16.81 20.80
N ALA A 344 3.77 -15.82 20.00
CA ALA A 344 4.20 -16.05 18.61
C ALA A 344 5.71 -16.32 18.51
N ASP A 345 6.09 -17.43 17.87
CA ASP A 345 7.49 -17.75 17.54
C ASP A 345 7.91 -17.09 16.21
N SER A 346 6.94 -16.75 15.36
CA SER A 346 7.14 -16.21 14.02
C SER A 346 6.03 -15.24 13.59
N LEU A 347 6.31 -14.41 12.56
CA LEU A 347 5.32 -13.53 11.94
C LEU A 347 4.11 -14.29 11.38
N SER A 348 4.32 -15.51 10.89
CA SER A 348 3.27 -16.36 10.32
C SER A 348 2.23 -16.84 11.34
N ASP A 349 2.52 -16.77 12.65
CA ASP A 349 1.58 -17.22 13.69
C ASP A 349 0.42 -16.22 13.92
N TRP A 350 0.63 -14.97 13.49
CA TRP A 350 -0.29 -13.87 13.69
C TRP A 350 -0.54 -13.01 12.45
N ILE A 351 0.16 -13.23 11.34
CA ILE A 351 -0.15 -12.67 10.01
C ILE A 351 -0.39 -13.80 9.01
N THR A 352 -1.56 -13.82 8.38
CA THR A 352 -1.94 -14.80 7.35
C THR A 352 -2.32 -14.09 6.05
N HIS A 353 -1.94 -14.65 4.89
CA HIS A 353 -2.38 -14.09 3.60
C HIS A 353 -3.90 -14.23 3.42
N VAL A 354 -4.49 -13.30 2.67
CA VAL A 354 -5.89 -13.42 2.23
C VAL A 354 -5.93 -14.14 0.89
N PRO A 355 -6.62 -15.29 0.79
CA PRO A 355 -6.72 -16.01 -0.47
C PRO A 355 -7.38 -15.21 -1.58
N SER A 356 -6.83 -15.29 -2.79
CA SER A 356 -7.36 -14.55 -3.96
C SER A 356 -8.80 -14.95 -4.31
N ALA A 357 -9.16 -16.21 -4.06
CA ALA A 357 -10.50 -16.74 -4.24
C ALA A 357 -11.57 -16.04 -3.35
N TYR A 358 -11.18 -15.36 -2.26
CA TYR A 358 -12.13 -14.68 -1.39
C TYR A 358 -12.84 -13.51 -2.06
N ASN A 359 -12.23 -12.87 -3.08
CA ASN A 359 -12.86 -11.79 -3.83
C ASN A 359 -14.14 -12.22 -4.54
N THR A 360 -14.25 -13.48 -4.96
CA THR A 360 -15.47 -14.05 -5.56
C THR A 360 -16.65 -14.04 -4.58
N PHE A 361 -16.37 -14.03 -3.26
CA PHE A 361 -17.38 -14.09 -2.20
C PHE A 361 -17.60 -12.75 -1.50
N LEU A 362 -17.02 -11.66 -2.01
CA LEU A 362 -17.30 -10.32 -1.51
C LEU A 362 -18.58 -9.78 -2.13
N VAL A 363 -19.49 -9.29 -1.29
CA VAL A 363 -20.82 -8.87 -1.66
C VAL A 363 -21.22 -7.57 -0.99
N THR A 364 -22.13 -6.85 -1.65
CA THR A 364 -22.90 -5.76 -1.07
C THR A 364 -24.38 -6.08 -1.24
N PHE A 365 -25.13 -5.99 -0.14
CA PHE A 365 -26.58 -6.14 -0.16
C PHE A 365 -27.21 -4.76 -0.27
N SER A 366 -28.00 -4.51 -1.31
CA SER A 366 -28.60 -3.20 -1.55
C SER A 366 -30.12 -3.26 -1.70
N GLN A 367 -30.76 -2.12 -1.47
CA GLN A 367 -32.20 -1.95 -1.61
C GLN A 367 -32.52 -0.52 -2.01
N ALA A 368 -33.48 -0.35 -2.92
CA ALA A 368 -33.97 0.98 -3.29
C ALA A 368 -35.07 1.44 -2.33
N SER A 369 -34.98 2.67 -1.86
CA SER A 369 -36.08 3.37 -1.15
C SER A 369 -36.30 4.72 -1.83
N GLY A 370 -37.45 4.86 -2.51
CA GLY A 370 -37.75 6.00 -3.37
C GLY A 370 -36.80 6.10 -4.56
N LYS A 371 -36.02 7.20 -4.63
CA LYS A 371 -35.02 7.44 -5.71
C LYS A 371 -33.58 7.16 -5.28
N THR A 372 -33.39 6.63 -4.07
CA THR A 372 -32.07 6.44 -3.49
C THR A 372 -31.81 4.95 -3.28
N SER A 373 -30.62 4.49 -3.65
CA SER A 373 -30.15 3.15 -3.33
C SER A 373 -29.43 3.18 -1.98
N PHE A 374 -29.72 2.19 -1.15
CA PHE A 374 -29.11 1.99 0.16
C PHE A 374 -28.41 0.64 0.20
N ALA A 375 -27.34 0.54 0.99
CA ALA A 375 -26.59 -0.68 1.22
C ALA A 375 -26.59 -1.05 2.71
N LEU A 376 -26.69 -2.34 2.97
CA LEU A 376 -26.46 -2.92 4.29
C LEU A 376 -25.03 -2.59 4.72
N THR A 377 -24.86 -1.94 5.86
CA THR A 377 -23.59 -1.33 6.29
C THR A 377 -23.29 -1.64 7.76
N ASN A 378 -22.04 -2.00 8.06
CA ASN A 378 -21.54 -2.11 9.43
C ASN A 378 -21.24 -0.72 10.01
N SER A 379 -22.12 -0.24 10.86
CA SER A 379 -22.05 1.06 11.54
C SER A 379 -21.76 0.84 13.02
N ASN A 380 -20.47 0.84 13.39
CA ASN A 380 -20.00 0.60 14.76
C ASN A 380 -20.55 -0.71 15.37
N GLN A 381 -20.39 -1.83 14.65
CA GLN A 381 -20.88 -3.16 15.04
C GLN A 381 -22.40 -3.31 15.08
N SER A 382 -23.16 -2.28 14.69
CA SER A 382 -24.59 -2.39 14.39
C SER A 382 -24.80 -2.37 12.88
N ILE A 383 -25.88 -3.00 12.39
CA ILE A 383 -26.16 -2.99 10.95
C ILE A 383 -27.25 -1.97 10.62
N THR A 384 -26.93 -1.07 9.70
CA THR A 384 -27.85 -0.05 9.19
C THR A 384 -27.92 -0.06 7.67
N MET A 385 -29.03 0.44 7.12
CA MET A 385 -29.12 0.81 5.71
C MET A 385 -28.57 2.22 5.54
N GLU A 386 -27.43 2.34 4.87
CA GLU A 386 -26.82 3.64 4.53
C GLU A 386 -26.90 3.88 3.03
N LYS A 387 -26.73 5.13 2.59
CA LYS A 387 -26.67 5.42 1.14
C LYS A 387 -25.60 4.56 0.47
N TYR A 388 -25.93 4.05 -0.72
CA TYR A 388 -25.00 3.21 -1.48
C TYR A 388 -23.66 3.94 -1.67
N PRO A 389 -22.52 3.29 -1.35
CA PRO A 389 -21.25 3.98 -1.22
C PRO A 389 -20.54 4.22 -2.55
N GLY A 390 -19.68 5.24 -2.56
CA GLY A 390 -18.67 5.41 -3.61
C GLY A 390 -17.48 4.47 -3.38
N GLN A 391 -16.87 4.00 -4.46
CA GLN A 391 -15.64 3.17 -4.41
C GLN A 391 -14.49 3.91 -3.70
N GLY A 392 -13.65 3.16 -2.99
CA GLY A 392 -12.47 3.74 -2.33
C GLY A 392 -12.78 4.56 -1.08
N THR A 393 -13.91 4.31 -0.41
CA THR A 393 -14.36 5.05 0.78
C THR A 393 -14.60 4.11 1.97
N ASP A 394 -14.56 4.65 3.19
CA ASP A 394 -14.94 3.90 4.40
C ASP A 394 -16.34 3.29 4.30
N SER A 395 -17.29 4.00 3.66
CA SER A 395 -18.63 3.47 3.43
C SER A 395 -18.64 2.25 2.51
N ALA A 396 -17.77 2.19 1.50
CA ALA A 396 -17.65 0.99 0.65
C ALA A 396 -17.09 -0.20 1.45
N VAL A 397 -16.09 0.05 2.29
CA VAL A 397 -15.53 -0.94 3.21
C VAL A 397 -16.60 -1.47 4.16
N HIS A 398 -17.38 -0.58 4.78
CA HIS A 398 -18.42 -0.96 5.74
C HIS A 398 -19.63 -1.64 5.10
N ALA A 399 -19.91 -1.38 3.83
CA ALA A 399 -20.99 -2.01 3.06
C ALA A 399 -20.59 -3.32 2.37
N THR A 400 -19.34 -3.75 2.53
CA THR A 400 -18.82 -4.98 1.92
C THR A 400 -18.71 -6.09 2.95
N PHE A 401 -19.25 -7.25 2.59
CA PHE A 401 -19.22 -8.46 3.40
C PHE A 401 -18.64 -9.62 2.60
N ARG A 402 -17.90 -10.50 3.25
CA ARG A 402 -17.53 -11.81 2.72
C ARG A 402 -18.57 -12.83 3.12
N LEU A 403 -19.10 -13.56 2.15
CA LEU A 403 -19.92 -14.75 2.40
C LEU A 403 -19.01 -15.92 2.77
N ILE A 404 -19.17 -16.42 3.99
CA ILE A 404 -18.53 -17.66 4.46
C ILE A 404 -19.55 -18.78 4.31
N ILE A 405 -19.21 -19.80 3.52
CA ILE A 405 -20.12 -20.90 3.19
C ILE A 405 -19.76 -22.10 4.05
N ASP A 406 -20.68 -22.52 4.92
CA ASP A 406 -20.53 -23.69 5.79
C ASP A 406 -21.04 -24.96 5.07
N ASP A 407 -20.46 -25.26 3.91
CA ASP A 407 -20.76 -26.49 3.14
C ASP A 407 -19.51 -26.98 2.37
N PRO A 408 -18.75 -27.93 2.94
CA PRO A 408 -17.53 -28.46 2.31
C PRO A 408 -17.79 -29.28 1.02
N SER A 409 -19.05 -29.59 0.70
CA SER A 409 -19.42 -30.35 -0.49
C SER A 409 -19.84 -29.47 -1.68
N ALA A 410 -20.02 -28.18 -1.45
CA ALA A 410 -20.49 -27.23 -2.45
C ALA A 410 -19.40 -26.86 -3.46
N LYS A 411 -19.62 -27.15 -4.74
CA LYS A 411 -18.90 -26.45 -5.82
C LYS A 411 -19.55 -25.08 -5.99
N VAL A 412 -18.89 -24.05 -5.47
CA VAL A 412 -19.31 -22.66 -5.62
C VAL A 412 -18.29 -21.98 -6.51
N THR A 413 -18.71 -21.65 -7.72
CA THR A 413 -17.85 -21.03 -8.75
C THR A 413 -18.24 -19.58 -9.00
N GLU A 414 -19.52 -19.27 -8.85
CA GLU A 414 -20.08 -17.94 -9.02
C GLU A 414 -20.94 -17.56 -7.81
N LEU A 415 -21.19 -16.26 -7.64
CA LEU A 415 -21.94 -15.75 -6.49
C LEU A 415 -23.37 -16.30 -6.40
N GLN A 416 -23.99 -16.60 -7.55
CA GLN A 416 -25.35 -17.15 -7.61
C GLN A 416 -25.44 -18.59 -7.09
N ASP A 417 -24.34 -19.34 -7.13
CA ASP A 417 -24.27 -20.71 -6.60
C ASP A 417 -24.45 -20.76 -5.07
N VAL A 418 -24.39 -19.60 -4.40
CA VAL A 418 -24.56 -19.46 -2.94
C VAL A 418 -26.03 -19.45 -2.54
N ILE A 419 -26.95 -19.15 -3.46
CA ILE A 419 -28.40 -19.17 -3.18
C ILE A 419 -28.83 -20.61 -2.85
N GLY A 420 -29.59 -20.76 -1.77
CA GLY A 420 -30.01 -22.02 -1.19
C GLY A 420 -29.04 -22.61 -0.16
N LYS A 421 -27.92 -21.93 0.15
CA LYS A 421 -26.89 -22.42 1.08
C LYS A 421 -26.95 -21.71 2.44
N ARG A 422 -26.33 -22.37 3.43
CA ARG A 422 -26.02 -21.79 4.74
C ARG A 422 -24.80 -20.87 4.61
N VAL A 423 -24.94 -19.64 5.07
CA VAL A 423 -23.89 -18.62 5.01
C VAL A 423 -23.75 -17.87 6.34
N MET A 424 -22.53 -17.42 6.62
CA MET A 424 -22.25 -16.34 7.56
C MET A 424 -21.75 -15.12 6.78
N LEU A 425 -22.02 -13.92 7.29
CA LEU A 425 -21.58 -12.66 6.69
C LEU A 425 -20.46 -12.07 7.56
N GLU A 426 -19.23 -12.05 7.06
CA GLU A 426 -18.09 -11.40 7.73
C GLU A 426 -17.88 -10.00 7.13
N PRO A 427 -17.87 -8.91 7.92
CA PRO A 427 -17.56 -7.58 7.38
C PRO A 427 -16.12 -7.51 6.86
N PHE A 428 -15.93 -6.85 5.71
CA PHE A 428 -14.63 -6.78 5.01
C PHE A 428 -13.46 -6.35 5.90
N SER A 429 -13.65 -5.32 6.74
CA SER A 429 -12.60 -4.79 7.62
C SER A 429 -12.55 -5.42 9.03
N PHE A 430 -13.39 -6.42 9.31
CA PHE A 430 -13.44 -7.13 10.61
C PHE A 430 -13.27 -8.65 10.44
N PRO A 431 -12.12 -9.11 9.91
CA PRO A 431 -11.89 -10.53 9.70
C PRO A 431 -11.98 -11.33 11.01
N GLY A 432 -12.73 -12.43 11.00
CA GLY A 432 -13.03 -13.27 12.16
C GLY A 432 -14.27 -12.84 12.96
N MET A 433 -14.93 -11.73 12.62
CA MET A 433 -16.22 -11.35 13.17
C MET A 433 -17.33 -11.57 12.14
N VAL A 434 -18.55 -11.83 12.59
CA VAL A 434 -19.69 -12.14 11.71
C VAL A 434 -20.95 -11.43 12.16
N LEU A 435 -21.86 -11.26 11.21
CA LEU A 435 -23.23 -10.82 11.46
C LEU A 435 -23.94 -11.84 12.36
N GLY A 436 -24.40 -11.40 13.52
CA GLY A 436 -25.18 -12.19 14.47
C GLY A 436 -26.58 -11.63 14.71
N ASN A 437 -27.51 -12.52 15.06
CA ASN A 437 -28.86 -12.18 15.51
C ASN A 437 -29.12 -12.75 16.92
N LYS A 438 -29.90 -12.02 17.74
CA LYS A 438 -30.30 -12.41 19.11
C LYS A 438 -31.74 -12.94 19.20
N GLY A 439 -32.34 -13.25 18.05
CA GLY A 439 -33.74 -13.67 17.95
C GLY A 439 -34.69 -12.59 17.44
N LYS A 440 -35.99 -12.88 17.51
CA LYS A 440 -37.05 -12.09 16.88
C LYS A 440 -37.11 -10.65 17.42
N ASP A 441 -37.25 -9.71 16.50
CA ASP A 441 -37.37 -8.26 16.71
C ASP A 441 -36.13 -7.58 17.34
N GLU A 442 -35.07 -8.35 17.60
CA GLU A 442 -33.79 -7.86 18.04
C GLU A 442 -32.93 -7.36 16.89
N ARG A 443 -32.08 -6.39 17.20
CA ARG A 443 -31.16 -5.77 16.23
C ARG A 443 -30.07 -6.75 15.81
N LEU A 444 -29.59 -6.58 14.58
CA LEU A 444 -28.42 -7.29 14.10
C LEU A 444 -27.14 -6.60 14.55
N GLU A 445 -26.16 -7.39 14.95
CA GLU A 445 -24.89 -6.91 15.50
C GLU A 445 -23.72 -7.71 14.90
N ILE A 446 -22.54 -7.11 14.83
CA ILE A 446 -21.29 -7.80 14.50
C ILE A 446 -20.67 -8.34 15.79
N ALA A 447 -20.42 -9.64 15.84
CA ALA A 447 -19.84 -10.31 17.00
C ALA A 447 -18.73 -11.28 16.59
N ASP A 448 -17.93 -11.75 17.55
CA ASP A 448 -17.00 -12.85 17.31
C ASP A 448 -17.79 -14.09 16.85
N ALA A 449 -17.29 -14.79 15.83
CA ALA A 449 -17.95 -15.98 15.29
C ALA A 449 -18.17 -17.09 16.34
N ASN A 450 -17.43 -17.07 17.45
CA ASN A 450 -17.56 -18.05 18.54
C ASN A 450 -18.32 -17.49 19.76
N SER A 451 -18.91 -16.30 19.67
CA SER A 451 -19.61 -15.68 20.80
C SER A 451 -20.88 -16.46 21.18
N GLU A 452 -21.04 -16.78 22.46
CA GLU A 452 -22.26 -17.41 22.97
C GLU A 452 -23.42 -16.40 22.98
N GLY A 453 -24.61 -16.83 22.52
CA GLY A 453 -25.83 -16.03 22.56
C GLY A 453 -26.19 -15.29 21.25
N HIS A 454 -25.39 -15.45 20.20
CA HIS A 454 -25.71 -14.99 18.86
C HIS A 454 -25.82 -16.18 17.90
N SER A 455 -26.83 -16.14 17.04
CA SER A 455 -26.89 -17.01 15.86
C SER A 455 -26.33 -16.24 14.67
N SER A 456 -25.29 -16.78 14.04
CA SER A 456 -24.57 -16.09 12.94
C SER A 456 -24.83 -16.68 11.57
N ASP A 457 -25.60 -17.77 11.53
CA ASP A 457 -25.90 -18.49 10.32
C ASP A 457 -27.26 -18.09 9.74
N PHE A 458 -27.26 -17.94 8.43
CA PHE A 458 -28.47 -17.64 7.65
C PHE A 458 -28.57 -18.61 6.48
N TYR A 459 -29.80 -18.94 6.08
CA TYR A 459 -30.04 -19.47 4.75
C TYR A 459 -30.18 -18.30 3.78
N LEU A 460 -29.29 -18.23 2.79
CA LEU A 460 -29.45 -17.29 1.68
C LEU A 460 -30.47 -17.87 0.71
N VAL A 461 -31.64 -17.26 0.56
CA VAL A 461 -32.70 -17.75 -0.33
C VAL A 461 -33.04 -16.71 -1.40
N GLU A 462 -33.75 -17.13 -2.45
CA GLU A 462 -34.32 -16.20 -3.43
C GLU A 462 -35.18 -15.14 -2.71
N GLY A 463 -35.12 -13.90 -3.18
CA GLY A 463 -35.81 -12.78 -2.55
C GLY A 463 -37.31 -13.01 -2.47
N LEU A 464 -37.88 -12.69 -1.31
CA LEU A 464 -39.31 -12.87 -1.04
C LEU A 464 -40.20 -12.01 -1.95
N ASP A 465 -39.67 -10.91 -2.49
CA ASP A 465 -40.39 -10.00 -3.39
C ASP A 465 -40.53 -10.55 -4.83
N GLY A 466 -39.90 -11.69 -5.13
CA GLY A 466 -39.95 -12.35 -6.43
C GLY A 466 -39.20 -11.60 -7.55
N LYS A 467 -38.44 -10.55 -7.23
CA LYS A 467 -37.65 -9.81 -8.23
C LYS A 467 -36.34 -10.55 -8.53
N ASN A 468 -36.01 -10.63 -9.81
CA ASN A 468 -34.78 -11.29 -10.24
C ASN A 468 -33.53 -10.63 -9.64
N GLY A 469 -32.58 -11.45 -9.17
CA GLY A 469 -31.33 -11.00 -8.55
C GLY A 469 -31.44 -10.56 -7.09
N THR A 470 -32.64 -10.58 -6.51
CA THR A 470 -32.82 -10.32 -5.07
C THR A 470 -32.69 -11.60 -4.25
N VAL A 471 -32.25 -11.44 -3.01
CA VAL A 471 -32.06 -12.50 -2.02
C VAL A 471 -32.60 -12.06 -0.67
N SER A 472 -32.92 -13.05 0.17
CA SER A 472 -33.30 -12.85 1.56
C SER A 472 -32.43 -13.70 2.49
N LEU A 473 -32.09 -13.15 3.64
CA LEU A 473 -31.31 -13.83 4.68
C LEU A 473 -32.27 -14.40 5.73
N ALA A 474 -32.58 -15.68 5.63
CA ALA A 474 -33.49 -16.37 6.55
C ALA A 474 -32.75 -16.87 7.79
N SER A 475 -33.33 -16.66 8.97
CA SER A 475 -32.79 -17.21 10.23
C SER A 475 -32.91 -18.72 10.25
N ILE A 476 -31.85 -19.40 10.72
CA ILE A 476 -31.87 -20.86 10.92
C ILE A 476 -32.69 -21.24 12.15
N ASP A 477 -32.56 -20.46 13.23
CA ASP A 477 -33.17 -20.81 14.53
C ASP A 477 -34.62 -20.34 14.66
N ASN A 478 -35.07 -19.42 13.80
CA ASN A 478 -36.39 -18.82 13.86
C ASN A 478 -37.13 -18.98 12.53
N GLU A 479 -37.94 -20.04 12.40
CA GLU A 479 -38.68 -20.36 11.18
C GLU A 479 -39.58 -19.19 10.74
N GLY A 480 -39.43 -18.78 9.48
CA GLY A 480 -40.21 -17.68 8.89
C GLY A 480 -39.71 -16.28 9.26
N CYS A 481 -38.52 -16.17 9.87
CA CYS A 481 -37.90 -14.90 10.21
C CYS A 481 -36.71 -14.58 9.30
N PHE A 482 -36.61 -13.31 8.90
CA PHE A 482 -35.66 -12.81 7.93
C PHE A 482 -35.01 -11.52 8.43
N VAL A 483 -33.82 -11.22 7.91
CA VAL A 483 -33.23 -9.89 8.02
C VAL A 483 -34.17 -8.88 7.37
N TYR A 484 -34.51 -7.83 8.12
CA TYR A 484 -35.56 -6.88 7.79
C TYR A 484 -35.06 -5.44 7.96
N SER A 485 -35.19 -4.63 6.92
CA SER A 485 -34.83 -3.20 6.90
C SER A 485 -36.02 -2.25 7.09
N GLY A 486 -37.24 -2.72 6.84
CA GLY A 486 -38.42 -1.88 6.69
C GLY A 486 -38.60 -1.34 5.26
N VAL A 487 -39.63 -0.53 5.05
CA VAL A 487 -39.88 0.16 3.77
C VAL A 487 -39.90 1.67 3.97
N ASN A 488 -39.58 2.43 2.93
CA ASN A 488 -39.63 3.91 2.92
C ASN A 488 -38.82 4.58 4.04
N TYR A 489 -37.62 4.07 4.32
CA TYR A 489 -36.73 4.60 5.34
C TYR A 489 -35.71 5.61 4.77
N GLU A 490 -35.06 6.34 5.67
CA GLU A 490 -33.90 7.20 5.41
C GLU A 490 -32.59 6.51 5.87
N SER A 491 -31.43 7.12 5.58
CA SER A 491 -30.11 6.61 5.99
C SER A 491 -30.05 6.41 7.52
N GLY A 492 -29.44 5.32 7.97
CA GLY A 492 -29.34 4.97 9.39
C GLY A 492 -30.46 4.06 9.89
N ALA A 493 -31.35 3.59 9.01
CA ALA A 493 -32.38 2.62 9.38
C ALA A 493 -31.73 1.32 9.87
N GLN A 494 -32.02 0.92 11.11
CA GLN A 494 -31.42 -0.27 11.72
C GLN A 494 -32.07 -1.55 11.21
N LEU A 495 -31.24 -2.55 10.91
CA LEU A 495 -31.71 -3.87 10.54
C LEU A 495 -31.94 -4.72 11.79
N LYS A 496 -32.97 -5.54 11.70
CA LYS A 496 -33.36 -6.49 12.75
C LYS A 496 -33.79 -7.82 12.14
N LEU A 497 -33.99 -8.82 12.98
CA LEU A 497 -34.68 -10.03 12.57
C LEU A 497 -36.19 -9.84 12.72
N SER A 498 -36.98 -10.04 11.67
CA SER A 498 -38.44 -9.91 11.70
C SER A 498 -39.11 -11.14 11.09
N CYS A 499 -40.30 -11.51 11.57
CA CYS A 499 -40.98 -12.75 11.16
C CYS A 499 -42.27 -12.48 10.40
N LYS A 500 -42.44 -13.15 9.27
CA LYS A 500 -43.65 -13.04 8.46
C LYS A 500 -44.84 -13.64 9.22
N SER A 501 -45.90 -12.87 9.38
CA SER A 501 -47.15 -13.39 9.95
C SER A 501 -47.80 -14.34 8.94
N LYS A 502 -48.20 -15.54 9.38
CA LYS A 502 -48.93 -16.52 8.53
C LYS A 502 -50.29 -15.99 8.01
N LEU A 503 -50.76 -14.84 8.52
CA LEU A 503 -52.07 -14.26 8.24
C LEU A 503 -52.04 -13.02 7.34
N SER A 504 -50.87 -12.49 6.96
CA SER A 504 -50.76 -11.25 6.16
C SER A 504 -50.13 -11.50 4.79
N LEU A 505 -50.87 -11.14 3.73
CA LEU A 505 -50.36 -10.92 2.37
C LEU A 505 -49.70 -9.53 2.30
N ASP A 506 -48.67 -9.31 3.12
CA ASP A 506 -48.02 -8.00 3.23
C ASP A 506 -46.85 -7.92 2.25
N ASP A 507 -47.11 -7.42 1.04
CA ASP A 507 -46.09 -7.14 0.02
C ASP A 507 -44.96 -6.24 0.58
N GLY A 508 -45.27 -5.42 1.59
CA GLY A 508 -44.28 -4.57 2.27
C GLY A 508 -43.28 -5.35 3.11
N PHE A 509 -43.65 -6.52 3.65
CA PHE A 509 -42.70 -7.38 4.37
C PHE A 509 -41.71 -8.04 3.42
N ASP A 510 -42.23 -8.51 2.27
CA ASP A 510 -41.43 -9.20 1.26
C ASP A 510 -40.43 -8.24 0.62
N GLU A 511 -40.86 -7.01 0.31
CA GLU A 511 -39.94 -5.95 -0.11
C GLU A 511 -38.90 -5.63 0.97
N ALA A 512 -39.32 -5.38 2.23
CA ALA A 512 -38.43 -5.04 3.34
C ALA A 512 -37.40 -6.13 3.74
N SER A 513 -37.58 -7.36 3.26
CA SER A 513 -36.69 -8.49 3.57
C SER A 513 -35.92 -8.99 2.34
N SER A 514 -36.06 -8.32 1.19
CA SER A 514 -35.39 -8.67 -0.06
C SER A 514 -34.37 -7.61 -0.44
N PHE A 515 -33.15 -8.06 -0.74
CA PHE A 515 -32.00 -7.23 -1.07
C PHE A 515 -31.42 -7.66 -2.41
N LEU A 516 -31.03 -6.72 -3.25
CA LEU A 516 -30.22 -7.02 -4.42
C LEU A 516 -28.84 -7.51 -3.95
N LEU A 517 -28.38 -8.62 -4.52
CA LEU A 517 -27.06 -9.17 -4.25
C LEU A 517 -26.07 -8.71 -5.33
N GLU A 518 -25.14 -7.84 -4.95
CA GLU A 518 -24.14 -7.27 -5.86
C GLU A 518 -22.73 -7.72 -5.46
N SER A 519 -21.79 -7.66 -6.41
CA SER A 519 -20.37 -7.78 -6.09
C SER A 519 -19.95 -6.71 -5.07
N GLY A 520 -19.08 -7.08 -4.13
CA GLY A 520 -18.65 -6.21 -3.06
C GLY A 520 -18.14 -4.86 -3.54
N ALA A 521 -18.62 -3.79 -2.90
CA ALA A 521 -18.19 -2.43 -3.14
C ALA A 521 -16.68 -2.21 -2.87
N SER A 522 -16.04 -3.09 -2.11
CA SER A 522 -14.60 -3.17 -1.91
C SER A 522 -14.08 -4.56 -2.31
N GLN A 523 -12.78 -4.64 -2.63
CA GLN A 523 -12.10 -5.87 -3.03
C GLN A 523 -10.78 -6.01 -2.26
N TYR A 524 -10.38 -7.23 -1.93
CA TYR A 524 -9.06 -7.49 -1.37
C TYR A 524 -8.00 -7.22 -2.43
N HIS A 525 -6.96 -6.48 -2.05
CA HIS A 525 -5.77 -6.30 -2.86
C HIS A 525 -5.01 -7.64 -2.99
N PRO A 526 -4.34 -7.95 -4.11
CA PRO A 526 -3.52 -9.17 -4.26
C PRO A 526 -2.44 -9.38 -3.18
N ILE A 527 -2.04 -8.29 -2.54
CA ILE A 527 -1.10 -8.24 -1.40
C ILE A 527 -1.89 -7.93 -0.12
N SER A 528 -2.92 -8.72 0.18
CA SER A 528 -3.69 -8.57 1.41
C SER A 528 -3.31 -9.64 2.45
N PHE A 529 -3.34 -9.23 3.71
CA PHE A 529 -3.09 -10.07 4.87
C PHE A 529 -4.10 -9.80 5.97
N VAL A 530 -4.32 -10.77 6.85
CA VAL A 530 -5.03 -10.58 8.13
C VAL A 530 -4.01 -10.68 9.24
N THR A 531 -4.05 -9.73 10.18
CA THR A 531 -3.21 -9.75 11.39
C THR A 531 -4.05 -9.75 12.66
N LYS A 532 -3.58 -10.43 13.71
CA LYS A 532 -4.28 -10.52 15.00
C LYS A 532 -4.08 -9.25 15.85
N GLY A 533 -5.17 -8.61 16.23
CA GLY A 533 -5.16 -7.51 17.19
C GLY A 533 -5.63 -7.92 18.59
N MET A 534 -5.59 -6.97 19.52
CA MET A 534 -6.03 -7.17 20.90
C MET A 534 -7.56 -7.25 21.02
N THR A 535 -8.27 -6.38 20.31
CA THR A 535 -9.74 -6.27 20.33
C THR A 535 -10.41 -6.86 19.10
N ARG A 536 -9.75 -6.76 17.93
CA ARG A 536 -10.19 -7.31 16.64
C ARG A 536 -9.00 -7.65 15.77
N ASN A 537 -9.19 -8.48 14.75
CA ASN A 537 -8.17 -8.66 13.71
C ASN A 537 -8.22 -7.49 12.71
N PHE A 538 -7.11 -7.26 12.01
CA PHE A 538 -6.98 -6.21 11.00
C PHE A 538 -6.78 -6.81 9.61
N LEU A 539 -7.47 -6.25 8.62
CA LEU A 539 -7.15 -6.45 7.22
C LEU A 539 -6.07 -5.45 6.80
N LEU A 540 -4.95 -5.97 6.29
CA LEU A 540 -3.81 -5.21 5.80
C LEU A 540 -3.77 -5.19 4.26
N ALA A 541 -3.41 -4.05 3.68
CA ALA A 541 -3.11 -3.89 2.25
C ALA A 541 -1.96 -2.86 2.05
N PRO A 542 -1.32 -2.76 0.87
CA PRO A 542 -0.29 -1.76 0.64
C PRO A 542 -0.82 -0.34 0.80
N LEU A 543 -0.07 0.56 1.45
CA LEU A 543 -0.50 1.95 1.69
C LEU A 543 -0.90 2.70 0.40
N LEU A 544 -0.25 2.37 -0.72
CA LEU A 544 -0.55 2.96 -2.02
C LEU A 544 -1.95 2.58 -2.56
N SER A 545 -2.60 1.53 -2.04
CA SER A 545 -3.94 1.13 -2.48
C SER A 545 -5.08 1.89 -1.79
N PHE A 546 -4.79 2.62 -0.70
CA PHE A 546 -5.78 3.39 0.03
C PHE A 546 -6.04 4.73 -0.66
N VAL A 547 -7.31 5.10 -0.77
CA VAL A 547 -7.78 6.34 -1.40
C VAL A 547 -8.39 7.25 -0.32
N ASP A 548 -9.69 7.13 -0.04
CA ASP A 548 -10.36 7.94 0.98
C ASP A 548 -10.56 7.17 2.30
N GLU A 549 -10.30 5.86 2.30
CA GLU A 549 -10.46 5.02 3.48
C GLU A 549 -9.53 5.43 4.63
N SER A 550 -10.01 5.21 5.85
CA SER A 550 -9.25 5.35 7.08
C SER A 550 -8.31 4.15 7.27
N TYR A 551 -7.06 4.44 7.64
CA TYR A 551 -6.02 3.44 7.80
C TYR A 551 -5.09 3.69 8.98
N THR A 552 -4.31 2.65 9.32
CA THR A 552 -3.26 2.70 10.35
C THR A 552 -2.00 2.04 9.82
N VAL A 553 -0.87 2.77 9.86
CA VAL A 553 0.43 2.32 9.33
C VAL A 553 1.32 1.72 10.42
N TYR A 554 1.38 2.39 11.56
CA TYR A 554 2.15 1.98 12.72
C TYR A 554 1.24 1.38 13.78
N PHE A 555 1.69 0.28 14.37
CA PHE A 555 0.94 -0.45 15.38
C PHE A 555 1.74 -0.51 16.67
N ASN A 556 1.04 -0.54 17.80
CA ASN A 556 1.63 -0.86 19.09
C ASN A 556 1.63 -2.37 19.28
N PHE A 557 2.82 -2.97 19.39
CA PHE A 557 2.99 -4.40 19.58
C PHE A 557 3.04 -4.72 21.06
N ASN A 558 1.92 -5.17 21.62
CA ASN A 558 1.90 -5.66 22.99
C ASN A 558 2.47 -7.08 23.02
N ALA A 559 3.56 -7.21 23.78
CA ALA A 559 4.27 -8.46 24.03
C ALA A 559 3.51 -9.41 24.96
#